data_AF-A0A957MAR0-F1
#
_entry.id   AF-A0A957MAR0-F1
#
_cell.length_a   1.000
_cell.length_b   1.000
_cell.length_c   1.000
_cell.angle_alpha   90.00
_cell.angle_beta   90.00
_cell.angle_gamma   90.00
#
_symmetry.space_group_name_H-M   'P 1'
#
loop_
_entity.id
_entity.type
_entity.pdbx_description
1 polymer ?
#
loop_
_entity_poly.entity_id
_entity_poly.type
_entity_poly.pdbx_seq_one_letter_code
_entity_poly.pdbx_strand_id
1 'polypeptide(L)'
;MATLQDTFMQQLRETFAAEAKEHLHAISNGLLALENGPGETGMDVVLAEMFRAAHSLKGAARAVGLEEVATLAHHLESILGLVRSGALP
;
A
#
# COMPACT_ATOMS: atom_id res chain seq x y z
N MET A 1 1.01 20.75 27.20
CA MET A 1 0.08 21.32 26.20
C MET A 1 0.68 21.00 24.83
N ALA A 2 -0.04 20.33 23.93
CA ALA A 2 0.47 20.01 22.60
C ALA A 2 0.57 21.28 21.75
N THR A 3 1.59 21.40 20.90
CA THR A 3 1.80 22.55 20.02
C THR A 3 0.85 22.51 18.81
N LEU A 4 0.68 23.65 18.12
CA LEU A 4 -0.06 23.68 16.84
C LEU A 4 0.48 22.67 15.82
N GLN A 5 1.80 22.47 15.83
CA GLN A 5 2.48 21.52 14.95
C GLN A 5 2.15 20.07 15.33
N ASP A 6 2.05 19.75 16.62
CA ASP A 6 1.63 18.43 17.10
C ASP A 6 0.19 18.12 16.70
N THR A 7 -0.73 19.08 16.87
CA THR A 7 -2.15 18.93 16.51
C THR A 7 -2.32 18.73 15.01
N PHE A 8 -1.60 19.49 14.18
CA PHE A 8 -1.65 19.33 12.73
C PHE A 8 -1.13 17.95 12.28
N MET A 9 0.00 17.50 12.84
CA MET A 9 0.54 16.17 12.56
C MET A 9 -0.41 15.05 13.00
N GLN A 10 -1.13 15.23 14.10
CA GLN A 10 -2.15 14.29 14.54
C GLN A 10 -3.30 14.18 13.52
N GLN A 11 -3.80 15.30 13.01
CA GLN A 11 -4.85 15.30 11.97
C GLN A 11 -4.38 14.62 10.69
N LEU A 12 -3.15 14.90 10.24
CA LEU A 12 -2.58 14.21 9.07
C LEU A 12 -2.50 12.70 9.28
N ARG A 13 -2.14 12.24 10.49
CA ARG A 13 -2.10 10.81 10.82
C ARG A 13 -3.49 10.17 10.86
N GLU A 14 -4.51 10.91 11.27
CA GLU A 14 -5.90 10.45 11.23
C GLU A 14 -6.39 10.26 9.79
N THR A 15 -6.10 11.23 8.90
CA THR A 15 -6.37 11.11 7.46
C THR A 15 -5.61 9.93 6.86
N PHE A 16 -4.32 9.81 7.15
CA PHE A 16 -3.50 8.68 6.72
C PHE A 16 -4.08 7.34 7.18
N ALA A 17 -4.57 7.24 8.43
CA ALA A 17 -5.14 6.00 8.94
C ALA A 17 -6.41 5.58 8.18
N ALA A 18 -7.18 6.52 7.64
CA ALA A 18 -8.32 6.23 6.77
C ALA A 18 -7.84 5.74 5.38
N GLU A 19 -6.95 6.48 4.72
CA GLU A 19 -6.38 6.11 3.41
C GLU A 19 -5.64 4.77 3.45
N ALA A 20 -4.88 4.52 4.51
CA ALA A 20 -4.15 3.28 4.71
C ALA A 20 -5.08 2.07 4.77
N LYS A 21 -6.28 2.21 5.36
CA LYS A 21 -7.27 1.13 5.36
C LYS A 21 -7.77 0.83 3.96
N GLU A 22 -7.99 1.84 3.13
CA GLU A 22 -8.41 1.65 1.74
C GLU A 22 -7.34 0.93 0.92
N HIS A 23 -6.08 1.33 1.07
CA HIS A 23 -4.97 0.64 0.40
C HIS A 23 -4.81 -0.80 0.88
N LEU A 24 -4.91 -1.05 2.20
CA LEU A 24 -4.85 -2.41 2.76
C LEU A 24 -6.03 -3.29 2.31
N HIS A 25 -7.22 -2.72 2.16
CA HIS A 25 -8.37 -3.42 1.58
C HIS A 25 -8.14 -3.76 0.11
N ALA A 26 -7.61 -2.84 -0.70
CA ALA A 26 -7.28 -3.11 -2.09
C ALA A 26 -6.23 -4.23 -2.23
N ILE A 27 -5.19 -4.20 -1.40
CA ILE A 27 -4.16 -5.25 -1.36
C ILE A 27 -4.77 -6.60 -0.96
N SER A 28 -5.56 -6.64 0.12
CA SER A 28 -6.20 -7.87 0.61
C SER A 28 -7.15 -8.47 -0.42
N ASN A 29 -7.98 -7.64 -1.06
CA ASN A 29 -8.90 -8.10 -2.11
C ASN A 29 -8.15 -8.60 -3.34
N GLY A 30 -7.04 -7.95 -3.69
CA GLY A 30 -6.17 -8.43 -4.76
C GLY A 30 -5.60 -9.81 -4.46
N LEU A 31 -5.07 -10.03 -3.25
CA LEU A 31 -4.58 -11.35 -2.82
C LEU A 31 -5.66 -12.44 -2.94
N LEU A 32 -6.90 -12.15 -2.48
CA LEU A 32 -8.03 -13.08 -2.63
C LEU A 32 -8.38 -13.32 -4.10
N ALA A 33 -8.32 -12.29 -4.95
CA ALA A 33 -8.57 -12.46 -6.38
C ALA A 33 -7.52 -13.36 -7.03
N LEU A 34 -6.24 -13.23 -6.64
CA LEU A 34 -5.16 -14.10 -7.13
C LEU A 34 -5.36 -15.57 -6.69
N GLU A 35 -5.77 -15.80 -5.44
CA GLU A 35 -6.08 -17.12 -4.92
C GLU A 35 -7.20 -17.82 -5.71
N ASN A 36 -8.18 -17.05 -6.20
CA ASN A 36 -9.30 -17.57 -6.99
C ASN A 36 -8.98 -17.85 -8.48
N GLY A 37 -7.76 -17.55 -8.95
CA GLY A 37 -7.29 -17.88 -10.30
C GLY A 37 -7.92 -17.01 -11.40
N PRO A 38 -7.57 -15.72 -11.51
CA PRO A 38 -8.25 -14.75 -12.39
C PRO A 38 -7.90 -14.89 -13.89
N GLY A 39 -7.14 -15.93 -14.28
CA GLY A 39 -6.51 -16.04 -15.59
C GLY A 39 -5.38 -15.01 -15.78
N GLU A 40 -4.61 -15.12 -16.87
CA GLU A 40 -3.42 -14.28 -17.11
C GLU A 40 -3.76 -12.77 -17.19
N THR A 41 -4.76 -12.40 -18.00
CA THR A 41 -5.17 -11.00 -18.15
C THR A 41 -5.71 -10.41 -16.83
N GLY A 42 -6.38 -11.22 -16.01
CA GLY A 42 -6.88 -10.79 -14.71
C GLY A 42 -5.76 -10.67 -13.66
N MET A 43 -4.76 -11.56 -13.72
CA MET A 43 -3.58 -11.54 -12.85
C MET A 43 -2.81 -10.22 -12.99
N ASP A 44 -2.52 -9.78 -14.23
CA ASP A 44 -1.78 -8.54 -14.48
C ASP A 44 -2.51 -7.30 -13.93
N VAL A 45 -3.83 -7.24 -14.11
CA VAL A 45 -4.67 -6.13 -13.62
C VAL A 45 -4.65 -6.09 -12.10
N VAL A 46 -4.88 -7.22 -11.45
CA VAL A 46 -4.89 -7.34 -9.98
C VAL A 46 -3.52 -6.98 -9.39
N LEU A 47 -2.44 -7.52 -9.94
CA LEU A 47 -1.09 -7.20 -9.49
C LEU A 47 -0.76 -5.71 -9.66
N ALA A 48 -1.19 -5.09 -10.76
CA ALA A 48 -0.99 -3.66 -11.00
C ALA A 48 -1.76 -2.79 -10.01
N GLU A 49 -2.98 -3.17 -9.63
CA GLU A 49 -3.76 -2.49 -8.59
C GLU A 49 -3.09 -2.59 -7.22
N MET A 50 -2.67 -3.78 -6.81
CA MET A 50 -1.96 -4.00 -5.55
C MET A 50 -0.65 -3.21 -5.50
N PHE A 51 0.12 -3.20 -6.60
CA PHE A 51 1.37 -2.45 -6.69
C PHE A 51 1.14 -0.95 -6.48
N ARG A 52 0.11 -0.38 -7.12
CA ARG A 52 -0.26 1.04 -6.93
C ARG A 52 -0.70 1.32 -5.50
N ALA A 53 -1.50 0.45 -4.89
CA ALA A 53 -1.93 0.61 -3.50
C ALA A 53 -0.74 0.60 -2.52
N ALA A 54 0.22 -0.32 -2.70
CA ALA A 54 1.44 -0.37 -1.90
C ALA A 54 2.31 0.89 -2.09
N HIS A 55 2.45 1.37 -3.33
CA HIS A 55 3.19 2.58 -3.64
C HIS A 55 2.59 3.84 -2.99
N SER A 56 1.27 3.99 -3.06
CA SER A 56 0.56 5.10 -2.42
C SER A 56 0.67 5.02 -0.89
N LEU A 57 0.51 3.83 -0.30
CA LEU A 57 0.68 3.62 1.14
C LEU A 57 2.07 4.01 1.62
N LYS A 58 3.13 3.64 0.87
CA LYS A 58 4.51 4.06 1.14
C LYS A 58 4.65 5.58 1.15
N GLY A 59 4.14 6.24 0.10
CA GLY A 59 4.22 7.70 -0.03
C GLY A 59 3.49 8.43 1.11
N ALA A 60 2.27 8.01 1.41
CA ALA A 60 1.45 8.58 2.47
C ALA A 60 2.09 8.37 3.85
N ALA A 61 2.66 7.18 4.13
CA ALA A 61 3.35 6.90 5.39
C ALA A 61 4.57 7.80 5.60
N ARG A 62 5.37 8.06 4.56
CA ARG A 62 6.49 9.02 4.64
C ARG A 62 6.01 10.43 4.91
N ALA A 63 4.92 10.86 4.28
CA ALA A 63 4.37 12.21 4.45
C ALA A 63 3.94 12.49 5.90
N VAL A 64 3.53 11.46 6.67
CA VAL A 64 3.11 11.60 8.07
C VAL A 64 4.18 11.16 9.09
N GLY A 65 5.40 10.89 8.62
CA GLY A 65 6.56 10.54 9.46
C GLY A 65 6.49 9.15 10.07
N LEU A 66 5.83 8.19 9.43
CA LEU A 66 5.74 6.80 9.86
C LEU A 66 6.69 5.91 9.04
N GLU A 67 7.98 6.02 9.31
CA GLU A 67 9.03 5.41 8.47
C GLU A 67 9.00 3.87 8.47
N GLU A 68 8.64 3.25 9.59
CA GLU A 68 8.50 1.79 9.68
C GLU A 68 7.39 1.28 8.73
N VAL A 69 6.27 2.00 8.66
CA VAL A 69 5.16 1.68 7.76
C VAL A 69 5.56 1.90 6.30
N ALA A 70 6.28 2.99 6.02
CA ALA A 70 6.82 3.26 4.69
C ALA A 70 7.79 2.16 4.24
N THR A 71 8.63 1.66 5.15
CA THR A 71 9.57 0.57 4.86
C THR A 71 8.83 -0.73 4.55
N LEU A 72 7.82 -1.08 5.33
CA LEU A 72 6.99 -2.26 5.07
C LEU A 72 6.28 -2.16 3.71
N ALA A 73 5.66 -1.02 3.42
CA ALA A 73 4.98 -0.78 2.14
C ALA A 73 5.95 -0.85 0.95
N HIS A 74 7.19 -0.38 1.12
CA HIS A 74 8.23 -0.49 0.11
C HIS A 74 8.64 -1.94 -0.17
N HIS A 75 8.77 -2.79 0.86
CA HIS A 75 9.04 -4.21 0.65
C HIS A 75 7.91 -4.89 -0.11
N LEU A 76 6.65 -4.58 0.22
CA LEU A 76 5.49 -5.09 -0.50
C LEU A 76 5.47 -4.65 -1.97
N GLU A 77 5.67 -3.34 -2.22
CA GLU A 77 5.78 -2.79 -3.58
C GLU A 77 6.89 -3.48 -4.39
N SER A 78 8.03 -3.76 -3.75
CA SER A 78 9.17 -4.42 -4.40
C SER A 78 8.83 -5.85 -4.81
N ILE A 79 8.20 -6.63 -3.91
CA ILE A 79 7.79 -8.01 -4.20
C ILE A 79 6.76 -8.02 -5.34
N LEU A 80 5.74 -7.16 -5.28
CA LEU A 80 4.74 -7.05 -6.34
C LEU A 80 5.35 -6.63 -7.68
N GLY A 81 6.34 -5.74 -7.66
CA GLY A 81 7.09 -5.36 -8.84
C GLY A 81 7.84 -6.54 -9.47
N LEU A 82 8.47 -7.38 -8.65
CA LEU A 82 9.18 -8.57 -9.11
C LEU A 82 8.22 -9.60 -9.72
N VAL A 83 7.09 -9.88 -9.07
CA VAL A 83 6.05 -10.80 -9.60
C VAL A 83 5.52 -10.30 -10.95
N ARG A 84 5.19 -9.00 -11.06
CA ARG A 84 4.73 -8.38 -12.32
C ARG A 84 5.75 -8.45 -13.46
N SER A 85 7.04 -8.45 -13.12
CA SER A 85 8.11 -8.57 -14.11
C SER A 85 8.43 -10.02 -14.51
N GLY A 86 7.78 -11.01 -13.88
CA GLY A 86 8.10 -12.43 -14.02
C GLY A 86 9.42 -12.83 -13.37
N ALA A 87 10.04 -11.94 -12.57
CA ALA A 87 11.29 -12.21 -11.86
C ALA A 87 11.06 -12.99 -10.55
N LEU A 88 9.82 -13.03 -10.06
CA LEU A 88 9.35 -13.95 -9.04
C LEU A 88 8.12 -14.70 -9.57
N PRO A 89 7.99 -16.00 -9.26
CA PRO A 89 6.82 -16.80 -9.60
C PRO A 89 5.57 -16.36 -8.82
#